data_AF-A0A318HS03-F1
#
_entry.id   AF-A0A318HS03-F1
#
_cell.length_a   1.000
_cell.length_b   1.000
_cell.length_c   1.000
_cell.angle_alpha   90.00
_cell.angle_beta   90.00
_cell.angle_gamma   90.00
#
_symmetry.space_group_name_H-M   'P 1'
#
loop_
_entity.id
_entity.type
_entity.pdbx_description
1 polymer ?
#
loop_
_entity_poly.entity_id
_entity_poly.type
_entity_poly.pdbx_seq_one_letter_code
_entity_poly.pdbx_strand_id
1 'polypeptide(L)'
;MKIIKTALFIWVLVLGSCNDPLEEETFSVLGPSNFYSTGEDAEALLNGVYAQSQGYRDLLRDLLTFNEVNTDIMIERGGAINSNMLPMEDFLFPSTQPWLLNRWNRSYNAIYRANVTLEKVPGIDMGEGRKAQVLAEARFLRAFNYQLLYSLFGRVPLITNSETSVTDRPSRASEEEMINFLETEFLAVAAILPVSSEQFGRATKGAALGFLSKFYLNRKRWAEAAATAKQVMDLGTYALFTEGSREQLFAMDNEHNSEYIFAAPYPDPPTNADGNTYLSHAAPPGYLFEYPPKVNFAAQFKIRSEFLELFEPEDERLNAFVFEYTNVQGATVVLGED
;
A
#
# COMPACT_ATOMS: atom_id res chain seq x y z
N MET A 1 61.92 -37.24 38.41
CA MET A 1 62.20 -36.63 37.08
C MET A 1 61.32 -37.13 35.93
N LYS A 2 60.70 -38.32 35.99
CA LYS A 2 59.74 -38.78 34.95
C LYS A 2 58.39 -38.07 35.00
N ILE A 3 57.83 -37.82 36.19
CA ILE A 3 56.51 -37.18 36.38
C ILE A 3 56.49 -35.73 35.88
N ILE A 4 57.60 -34.99 36.05
CA ILE A 4 57.74 -33.59 35.59
C ILE A 4 57.77 -33.52 34.06
N LYS A 5 58.37 -34.53 33.38
CA LYS A 5 58.40 -34.59 31.92
C LYS A 5 57.02 -34.92 31.31
N THR A 6 56.23 -35.76 31.99
CA THR A 6 54.86 -36.08 31.55
C THR A 6 53.91 -34.90 31.75
N ALA A 7 54.04 -34.16 32.86
CA ALA A 7 53.24 -32.95 33.12
C ALA A 7 53.53 -31.83 32.12
N LEU A 8 54.80 -31.65 31.72
CA LEU A 8 55.19 -30.64 30.74
C LEU A 8 54.69 -30.98 29.32
N PHE A 9 54.62 -32.26 28.96
CA PHE A 9 54.10 -32.71 27.66
C PHE A 9 52.57 -32.54 27.55
N ILE A 10 51.83 -32.74 28.65
CA ILE A 10 50.39 -32.50 28.71
C ILE A 10 50.08 -30.99 28.65
N TRP A 11 50.94 -30.13 29.20
CA TRP A 11 50.73 -28.68 29.18
C TRP A 11 50.92 -28.06 27.78
N VAL A 12 51.81 -28.61 26.95
CA VAL A 12 52.05 -28.15 25.57
C VAL A 12 50.89 -28.53 24.63
N LEU A 13 50.13 -29.58 24.94
CA LEU A 13 48.96 -30.01 24.15
C LEU A 13 47.71 -29.13 24.36
N VAL A 14 47.66 -28.29 25.40
CA VAL A 14 46.48 -27.44 25.71
C VAL A 14 46.59 -26.05 25.05
N LEU A 15 47.73 -25.69 24.45
CA LEU A 15 47.94 -24.39 23.82
C LEU A 15 47.64 -24.37 22.30
N GLY A 16 47.21 -25.49 21.72
CA GLY A 16 46.71 -25.58 20.35
C GLY A 16 45.21 -25.27 20.24
N SER A 17 44.76 -24.14 20.78
CA SER A 17 43.42 -23.62 20.47
C SER A 17 43.45 -23.07 19.05
N CYS A 18 42.59 -23.58 18.16
CA CYS A 18 42.35 -22.93 16.87
C CYS A 18 41.93 -21.48 17.15
N ASN A 19 42.73 -20.51 16.68
CA ASN A 19 42.49 -19.08 16.86
C ASN A 19 41.77 -18.44 15.68
N ASP A 20 41.30 -19.25 14.72
CA ASP A 20 40.44 -18.74 13.66
C ASP A 20 38.99 -18.77 14.16
N PRO A 21 38.36 -17.63 14.44
CA PRO A 21 36.92 -17.61 14.68
C PRO A 21 36.25 -18.25 13.46
N LEU A 22 35.27 -19.12 13.72
CA LEU A 22 34.44 -19.69 12.67
C LEU A 22 33.75 -18.53 11.95
N GLU A 23 34.16 -18.20 10.73
CA GLU A 23 33.43 -17.24 9.88
C GLU A 23 32.11 -17.90 9.49
N GLU A 24 31.08 -17.63 10.28
CA GLU A 24 29.72 -18.08 10.00
C GLU A 24 29.15 -17.18 8.90
N GLU A 25 29.20 -17.63 7.64
CA GLU A 25 28.44 -17.00 6.57
C GLU A 25 26.95 -17.13 6.90
N THR A 26 26.37 -16.03 7.36
CA THR A 26 24.94 -15.97 7.64
C THR A 26 24.20 -15.84 6.31
N PHE A 27 23.78 -16.97 5.74
CA PHE A 27 22.95 -16.99 4.51
C PHE A 27 21.60 -16.27 4.67
N SER A 28 21.19 -15.96 5.90
CA SER A 28 19.98 -15.20 6.23
C SER A 28 20.21 -13.68 6.26
N VAL A 29 21.45 -13.21 6.14
CA VAL A 29 21.80 -11.78 6.15
C VAL A 29 22.23 -11.36 4.75
N LEU A 30 21.39 -10.55 4.11
CA LEU A 30 21.71 -9.88 2.85
C LEU A 30 22.67 -8.72 3.15
N GLY A 31 23.93 -8.90 2.81
CA GLY A 31 25.00 -7.90 2.88
C GLY A 31 25.37 -7.35 1.49
N PRO A 32 26.16 -6.26 1.41
CA PRO A 32 26.59 -5.69 0.15
C PRO A 32 27.42 -6.63 -0.74
N SER A 33 28.00 -7.69 -0.18
CA SER A 33 28.81 -8.68 -0.88
C SER A 33 28.01 -9.82 -1.52
N ASN A 34 26.75 -10.04 -1.12
CA ASN A 34 25.91 -11.15 -1.58
C ASN A 34 24.50 -10.72 -2.04
N PHE A 35 24.22 -9.42 -2.11
CA PHE A 35 22.98 -8.83 -2.59
C PHE A 35 23.30 -7.59 -3.45
N TYR A 36 22.39 -7.16 -4.33
CA TYR A 36 22.59 -6.08 -5.31
C TYR A 36 23.46 -6.44 -6.52
N SER A 37 23.46 -7.70 -6.97
CA SER A 37 24.27 -8.12 -8.12
C SER A 37 23.45 -8.57 -9.32
N THR A 38 22.25 -9.12 -9.09
CA THR A 38 21.45 -9.76 -10.13
C THR A 38 20.15 -9.01 -10.44
N GLY A 39 19.57 -9.28 -11.61
CA GLY A 39 18.22 -8.80 -11.93
C GLY A 39 17.15 -9.24 -10.91
N GLU A 40 17.30 -10.42 -10.29
CA GLU A 40 16.41 -10.88 -9.23
C GLU A 40 16.52 -10.03 -7.96
N ASP A 41 17.72 -9.55 -7.63
CA ASP A 41 17.92 -8.62 -6.50
C ASP A 41 17.21 -7.28 -6.76
N ALA A 42 17.26 -6.78 -8.00
CA ALA A 42 16.56 -5.57 -8.41
C ALA A 42 15.03 -5.72 -8.27
N GLU A 43 14.49 -6.87 -8.68
CA GLU A 43 13.07 -7.19 -8.51
C GLU A 43 12.70 -7.34 -7.02
N ALA A 44 13.53 -7.99 -6.22
CA ALA A 44 13.29 -8.16 -4.78
C ALA A 44 13.25 -6.81 -4.06
N LEU A 45 14.15 -5.89 -4.40
CA LEU A 45 14.13 -4.52 -3.89
C LEU A 45 12.82 -3.81 -4.25
N LEU A 46 12.46 -3.82 -5.54
CA LEU A 46 11.25 -3.19 -6.02
C LEU A 46 10.00 -3.77 -5.36
N ASN A 47 9.92 -5.10 -5.23
CA ASN A 47 8.83 -5.79 -4.54
C ASN A 47 8.74 -5.35 -3.07
N GLY A 48 9.88 -5.11 -2.41
CA GLY A 48 9.93 -4.52 -1.08
C GLY A 48 9.31 -3.12 -1.01
N VAL A 49 9.47 -2.29 -2.06
CA VAL A 49 8.81 -0.99 -2.16
C VAL A 49 7.29 -1.16 -2.32
N TYR A 50 6.84 -2.06 -3.21
CA TYR A 50 5.42 -2.36 -3.39
C TYR A 50 4.77 -2.83 -2.09
N ALA A 51 5.35 -3.84 -1.45
CA ALA A 51 4.82 -4.41 -0.20
C ALA A 51 4.66 -3.35 0.90
N GLN A 52 5.65 -2.45 1.04
CA GLN A 52 5.59 -1.38 2.03
C GLN A 52 4.58 -0.29 1.68
N SER A 53 4.45 0.05 0.39
CA SER A 53 3.50 1.06 -0.12
C SER A 53 2.05 0.60 0.01
N GLN A 54 1.83 -0.69 -0.26
CA GLN A 54 0.52 -1.32 -0.10
C GLN A 54 0.16 -1.52 1.36
N GLY A 55 1.16 -1.62 2.25
CA GLY A 55 1.00 -1.77 3.69
C GLY A 55 0.13 -2.97 4.04
N TYR A 56 0.72 -4.09 4.48
CA TYR A 56 0.02 -5.32 4.82
C TYR A 56 -1.39 -5.10 5.44
N ARG A 57 -2.45 -5.17 4.60
CA ARG A 57 -3.88 -4.90 4.90
C ARG A 57 -4.28 -3.45 5.21
N ASP A 58 -3.30 -2.60 5.48
CA ASP A 58 -3.49 -1.31 6.12
C ASP A 58 -3.84 -0.19 5.14
N LEU A 59 -3.42 -0.26 3.87
CA LEU A 59 -3.72 0.83 2.92
C LEU A 59 -5.23 1.01 2.77
N LEU A 60 -6.01 -0.07 2.62
CA LEU A 60 -7.46 0.05 2.50
C LEU A 60 -8.11 0.57 3.78
N ARG A 61 -7.71 0.04 4.95
CA ARG A 61 -8.19 0.56 6.24
C ARG A 61 -7.88 2.05 6.33
N ASP A 62 -6.64 2.45 6.08
CA ASP A 62 -6.23 3.86 6.11
C ASP A 62 -7.05 4.70 5.12
N LEU A 63 -7.29 4.22 3.89
CA LEU A 63 -8.08 4.95 2.91
C LEU A 63 -9.52 5.16 3.41
N LEU A 64 -10.17 4.12 3.90
CA LEU A 64 -11.54 4.23 4.43
C LEU A 64 -11.58 5.11 5.68
N THR A 65 -10.64 4.89 6.60
CA THR A 65 -10.65 5.55 7.89
C THR A 65 -10.22 7.02 7.82
N PHE A 66 -9.28 7.39 6.95
CA PHE A 66 -8.90 8.79 6.78
C PHE A 66 -9.74 9.53 5.76
N ASN A 67 -10.22 8.86 4.71
CA ASN A 67 -10.91 9.56 3.62
C ASN A 67 -12.43 9.46 3.71
N GLU A 68 -13.00 8.42 4.32
CA GLU A 68 -14.47 8.22 4.35
C GLU A 68 -15.07 8.54 5.73
N VAL A 69 -14.43 8.15 6.83
CA VAL A 69 -14.95 8.41 8.20
C VAL A 69 -15.02 9.89 8.54
N ASN A 70 -14.14 10.69 7.93
CA ASN A 70 -14.12 12.15 8.10
C ASN A 70 -15.11 12.83 7.13
N THR A 71 -16.04 12.07 6.53
CA THR A 71 -17.11 12.57 5.65
C THR A 71 -18.48 12.19 6.22
N ASP A 72 -19.53 12.61 5.53
CA ASP A 72 -20.93 12.25 5.77
C ASP A 72 -21.35 10.94 5.05
N ILE A 73 -20.40 10.08 4.67
CA ILE A 73 -20.70 8.83 3.96
C ILE A 73 -20.64 7.60 4.88
N MET A 74 -19.59 7.47 5.69
CA MET A 74 -19.31 6.23 6.43
C MET A 74 -19.25 6.45 7.94
N ILE A 75 -19.76 5.49 8.72
CA ILE A 75 -19.69 5.45 10.18
C ILE A 75 -19.23 4.10 10.72
N GLU A 76 -18.69 4.10 11.94
CA GLU A 76 -18.36 2.89 12.70
C GLU A 76 -19.26 2.79 13.95
N ARG A 77 -19.93 1.65 14.19
CA ARG A 77 -20.71 1.47 15.44
C ARG A 77 -20.41 0.18 16.22
N GLY A 78 -19.35 -0.55 15.92
CA GLY A 78 -19.01 -1.86 16.49
C GLY A 78 -17.54 -2.10 16.88
N GLY A 79 -17.35 -3.00 17.83
CA GLY A 79 -16.04 -3.55 18.16
C GLY A 79 -15.02 -2.55 18.72
N ALA A 80 -13.76 -2.99 18.81
CA ALA A 80 -12.68 -2.17 19.39
C ALA A 80 -12.24 -1.02 18.48
N ILE A 81 -12.48 -1.14 17.17
CA ILE A 81 -12.09 -0.13 16.18
C ILE A 81 -12.88 1.18 16.37
N ASN A 82 -14.14 1.10 16.83
CA ASN A 82 -14.97 2.27 17.15
C ASN A 82 -14.25 3.30 18.01
N SER A 83 -13.51 2.82 19.04
CA SER A 83 -12.78 3.70 19.98
C SER A 83 -11.73 4.60 19.31
N ASN A 84 -11.22 4.19 18.15
CA ASN A 84 -10.26 4.96 17.36
C ASN A 84 -10.95 5.75 16.23
N MET A 85 -12.14 5.34 15.77
CA MET A 85 -12.92 6.01 14.72
C MET A 85 -13.78 7.14 15.26
N LEU A 86 -14.41 7.04 16.44
CA LEU A 86 -15.25 8.12 16.99
C LEU A 86 -14.50 9.45 17.10
N PRO A 87 -13.27 9.51 17.65
CA PRO A 87 -12.53 10.78 17.67
C PRO A 87 -12.19 11.30 16.28
N MET A 88 -12.17 10.44 15.26
CA MET A 88 -11.97 10.84 13.86
C MET A 88 -13.25 11.40 13.25
N GLU A 89 -14.37 10.71 13.41
CA GLU A 89 -15.71 11.18 13.01
C GLU A 89 -16.00 12.59 13.58
N ASP A 90 -15.66 12.81 14.84
CA ASP A 90 -15.89 14.09 15.54
C ASP A 90 -14.78 15.13 15.32
N PHE A 91 -13.71 14.79 14.57
CA PHE A 91 -12.51 15.62 14.40
C PHE A 91 -11.83 16.01 15.75
N LEU A 92 -11.91 15.14 16.75
CA LEU A 92 -11.34 15.29 18.09
C LEU A 92 -10.09 14.42 18.33
N PHE A 93 -9.49 13.88 17.28
CA PHE A 93 -8.33 12.98 17.41
C PHE A 93 -7.04 13.73 17.81
N PRO A 94 -6.21 13.13 18.70
CA PRO A 94 -4.95 13.74 19.11
C PRO A 94 -3.85 13.55 18.06
N SER A 95 -2.73 14.28 18.18
CA SER A 95 -1.54 14.05 17.37
C SER A 95 -0.92 12.66 17.55
N THR A 96 -1.26 11.98 18.65
CA THR A 96 -0.85 10.60 18.96
C THR A 96 -1.80 9.54 18.42
N GLN A 97 -2.73 9.90 17.52
CA GLN A 97 -3.63 8.93 16.91
C GLN A 97 -2.78 7.83 16.22
N PRO A 98 -2.94 6.55 16.61
CA PRO A 98 -2.05 5.46 16.21
C PRO A 98 -2.05 5.17 14.70
N TRP A 99 -3.20 5.25 14.03
CA TRP A 99 -3.31 5.08 12.59
C TRP A 99 -2.60 6.19 11.81
N LEU A 100 -2.69 7.45 12.23
CA LEU A 100 -1.94 8.54 11.56
C LEU A 100 -0.43 8.31 11.67
N LEU A 101 0.05 7.92 12.87
CA LEU A 101 1.45 7.58 13.09
C LEU A 101 1.87 6.38 12.23
N ASN A 102 1.04 5.35 12.16
CA ASN A 102 1.31 4.17 11.34
C ASN A 102 1.38 4.53 9.85
N ARG A 103 0.49 5.41 9.37
CA ARG A 103 0.51 5.89 7.99
C ARG A 103 1.78 6.68 7.68
N TRP A 104 2.18 7.58 8.57
CA TRP A 104 3.44 8.31 8.47
C TRP A 104 4.63 7.36 8.33
N ASN A 105 4.75 6.41 9.27
CA ASN A 105 5.86 5.45 9.31
C ASN A 105 5.88 4.55 8.08
N ARG A 106 4.73 4.01 7.65
CA ARG A 106 4.65 3.16 6.46
C ARG A 106 5.10 3.90 5.19
N SER A 107 4.63 5.14 5.02
CA SER A 107 4.96 5.94 3.84
C SER A 107 6.45 6.27 3.77
N TYR A 108 7.05 6.68 4.90
CA TYR A 108 8.50 6.95 4.95
C TYR A 108 9.35 5.69 4.82
N ASN A 109 8.90 4.54 5.34
CA ASN A 109 9.57 3.27 5.09
C ASN A 109 9.52 2.87 3.60
N ALA A 110 8.41 3.11 2.91
CA ALA A 110 8.30 2.86 1.47
C ALA A 110 9.21 3.80 0.67
N ILE A 111 9.23 5.08 1.02
CA ILE A 111 10.13 6.09 0.44
C ILE A 111 11.59 5.69 0.62
N TYR A 112 11.98 5.26 1.83
CA TYR A 112 13.34 4.78 2.09
C TYR A 112 13.72 3.59 1.20
N ARG A 113 12.85 2.56 1.12
CA ARG A 113 13.09 1.40 0.24
C ARG A 113 13.17 1.80 -1.23
N ALA A 114 12.35 2.77 -1.66
CA ALA A 114 12.43 3.32 -3.01
C ALA A 114 13.79 4.01 -3.24
N ASN A 115 14.26 4.82 -2.29
CA ASN A 115 15.57 5.48 -2.40
C ASN A 115 16.72 4.46 -2.47
N VAL A 116 16.71 3.41 -1.64
CA VAL A 116 17.68 2.31 -1.72
C VAL A 116 17.63 1.66 -3.10
N THR A 117 16.44 1.37 -3.62
CA THR A 117 16.27 0.78 -4.96
C THR A 117 16.89 1.69 -6.04
N LEU A 118 16.61 2.98 -5.98
CA LEU A 118 17.11 3.97 -6.94
C LEU A 118 18.62 4.16 -6.90
N GLU A 119 19.24 3.96 -5.75
CA GLU A 119 20.70 4.05 -5.59
C GLU A 119 21.44 2.76 -5.97
N LYS A 120 20.82 1.59 -5.75
CA LYS A 120 21.48 0.29 -5.93
C LYS A 120 21.27 -0.31 -7.31
N VAL A 121 20.04 -0.25 -7.85
CA VAL A 121 19.71 -0.85 -9.16
C VAL A 121 20.55 -0.33 -10.33
N PRO A 122 21.00 0.94 -10.40
CA PRO A 122 21.86 1.38 -11.50
C PRO A 122 23.17 0.57 -11.64
N GLY A 123 23.69 0.04 -10.53
CA GLY A 123 24.91 -0.78 -10.51
C GLY A 123 24.69 -2.28 -10.78
N ILE A 124 23.44 -2.74 -10.91
CA ILE A 124 23.10 -4.14 -11.13
C ILE A 124 23.21 -4.48 -12.62
N ASP A 125 23.83 -5.64 -12.93
CA ASP A 125 23.87 -6.16 -14.29
C ASP A 125 22.53 -6.82 -14.65
N MET A 126 21.77 -6.16 -15.51
CA MET A 126 20.46 -6.59 -15.99
C MET A 126 20.09 -5.86 -17.29
N GLY A 127 19.07 -6.33 -18.00
CA GLY A 127 18.63 -5.69 -19.25
C GLY A 127 18.21 -4.24 -19.05
N GLU A 128 18.79 -3.32 -19.83
CA GLU A 128 18.60 -1.87 -19.70
C GLU A 128 17.14 -1.42 -19.76
N GLY A 129 16.31 -2.06 -20.60
CA GLY A 129 14.87 -1.78 -20.66
C GLY A 129 14.15 -2.09 -19.36
N ARG A 130 14.41 -3.27 -18.77
CA ARG A 130 13.83 -3.65 -17.48
C ARG A 130 14.41 -2.83 -16.33
N LYS A 131 15.71 -2.51 -16.37
CA LYS A 131 16.37 -1.62 -15.41
C LYS A 131 15.67 -0.25 -15.36
N ALA A 132 15.46 0.37 -16.51
CA ALA A 132 14.76 1.64 -16.62
C ALA A 132 13.33 1.55 -16.07
N GLN A 133 12.62 0.45 -16.35
CA GLN A 133 11.28 0.21 -15.81
C GLN A 133 11.29 0.05 -14.29
N VAL A 134 12.20 -0.75 -13.72
CA VAL A 134 12.33 -0.93 -12.26
C VAL A 134 12.56 0.40 -11.55
N LEU A 135 13.45 1.23 -12.09
CA LEU A 135 13.71 2.58 -11.56
C LEU A 135 12.49 3.49 -11.68
N ALA A 136 11.75 3.43 -12.80
CA ALA A 136 10.53 4.20 -12.98
C ALA A 136 9.40 3.76 -12.03
N GLU A 137 9.23 2.46 -11.81
CA GLU A 137 8.27 1.92 -10.83
C GLU A 137 8.63 2.34 -9.39
N ALA A 138 9.93 2.30 -9.02
CA ALA A 138 10.37 2.75 -7.70
C ALA A 138 10.13 4.25 -7.48
N ARG A 139 10.40 5.10 -8.50
CA ARG A 139 10.06 6.53 -8.47
C ARG A 139 8.56 6.77 -8.38
N PHE A 140 7.75 6.03 -9.15
CA PHE A 140 6.29 6.10 -9.07
C PHE A 140 5.80 5.82 -7.64
N LEU A 141 6.28 4.74 -7.02
CA LEU A 141 5.88 4.37 -5.65
C LEU A 141 6.36 5.40 -4.63
N ARG A 142 7.54 6.00 -4.81
CA ARG A 142 8.00 7.12 -3.96
C ARG A 142 7.06 8.31 -4.07
N ALA A 143 6.73 8.73 -5.28
CA ALA A 143 5.79 9.83 -5.53
C ALA A 143 4.38 9.53 -5.00
N PHE A 144 3.89 8.30 -5.18
CA PHE A 144 2.64 7.81 -4.62
C PHE A 144 2.60 7.97 -3.08
N ASN A 145 3.62 7.49 -2.37
CA ASN A 145 3.68 7.64 -0.91
C ASN A 145 3.78 9.11 -0.47
N TYR A 146 4.50 9.95 -1.23
CA TYR A 146 4.50 11.39 -0.97
C TYR A 146 3.15 12.05 -1.19
N GLN A 147 2.39 11.64 -2.21
CA GLN A 147 1.05 12.17 -2.46
C GLN A 147 0.09 11.81 -1.32
N LEU A 148 0.19 10.58 -0.78
CA LEU A 148 -0.58 10.13 0.37
C LEU A 148 -0.22 10.87 1.66
N LEU A 149 1.06 11.16 1.89
CA LEU A 149 1.49 12.01 2.98
C LEU A 149 0.97 13.43 2.81
N TYR A 150 1.07 13.96 1.59
CA TYR A 150 0.66 15.33 1.29
C TYR A 150 -0.84 15.55 1.46
N SER A 151 -1.68 14.58 1.09
CA SER A 151 -3.13 14.67 1.27
C SER A 151 -3.56 14.69 2.75
N LEU A 152 -2.80 14.04 3.64
CA LEU A 152 -3.15 13.91 5.06
C LEU A 152 -2.47 14.98 5.94
N PHE A 153 -1.21 15.32 5.67
CA PHE A 153 -0.38 16.17 6.53
C PHE A 153 -0.02 17.52 5.89
N GLY A 154 -0.43 17.74 4.64
CA GLY A 154 0.11 18.83 3.82
C GLY A 154 1.60 18.64 3.58
N ARG A 155 2.37 19.72 3.60
CA ARG A 155 3.82 19.66 3.31
C ARG A 155 4.55 18.74 4.28
N VAL A 156 5.47 17.92 3.78
CA VAL A 156 6.30 17.02 4.59
C VAL A 156 7.77 17.14 4.19
N PRO A 157 8.74 16.65 4.98
CA PRO A 157 10.12 16.57 4.53
C PRO A 157 10.28 15.69 3.28
N LEU A 158 10.90 16.24 2.23
CA LEU A 158 11.30 15.51 1.03
C LEU A 158 12.68 14.89 1.25
N ILE A 159 12.76 13.57 1.17
CA ILE A 159 13.94 12.73 1.40
C ILE A 159 14.10 11.86 0.16
N THR A 160 15.12 12.14 -0.64
CA THR A 160 15.32 11.55 -1.96
C THR A 160 16.56 10.66 -2.05
N ASN A 161 17.20 10.39 -0.92
CA ASN A 161 18.34 9.47 -0.76
C ASN A 161 18.07 8.46 0.38
N SER A 162 18.90 7.43 0.48
CA SER A 162 18.81 6.41 1.53
C SER A 162 19.71 6.68 2.74
N GLU A 163 20.39 7.83 2.78
CA GLU A 163 21.21 8.21 3.91
C GLU A 163 20.32 8.63 5.09
N THR A 164 20.48 7.96 6.23
CA THR A 164 19.67 8.24 7.42
C THR A 164 20.53 8.18 8.68
N SER A 165 20.28 9.11 9.60
CA SER A 165 20.80 9.13 10.97
C SER A 165 19.65 9.27 11.97
N VAL A 166 19.81 8.67 13.15
CA VAL A 166 18.88 8.84 14.28
C VAL A 166 18.75 10.30 14.73
N THR A 167 19.72 11.15 14.39
CA THR A 167 19.73 12.58 14.67
C THR A 167 19.09 13.42 13.57
N ASP A 168 18.66 12.83 12.44
CA ASP A 168 18.10 13.59 11.33
C ASP A 168 16.79 14.24 11.71
N ARG A 169 16.71 15.56 11.49
CA ARG A 169 15.52 16.38 11.72
C ARG A 169 15.26 17.24 10.47
N PRO A 170 14.94 16.62 9.32
CA PRO A 170 14.75 17.37 8.08
C PRO A 170 13.55 18.30 8.20
N SER A 171 13.70 19.50 7.65
CA SER A 171 12.61 20.48 7.63
C SER A 171 11.52 20.08 6.63
N ARG A 172 10.29 20.50 6.89
CA ARG A 172 9.19 20.35 5.92
C ARG A 172 9.54 21.13 4.66
N ALA A 173 9.35 20.52 3.50
CA ALA A 173 9.49 21.21 2.23
C ALA A 173 8.51 22.38 2.14
N SER A 174 8.81 23.37 1.32
CA SER A 174 7.87 24.40 0.90
C SER A 174 6.73 23.80 0.07
N GLU A 175 5.69 24.59 -0.11
CA GLU A 175 4.53 24.18 -0.91
C GLU A 175 4.93 23.95 -2.38
N GLU A 176 5.75 24.86 -2.91
CA GLU A 176 6.27 24.80 -4.27
C GLU A 176 7.16 23.56 -4.48
N GLU A 177 8.05 23.25 -3.53
CA GLU A 177 8.89 22.05 -3.61
C GLU A 177 8.06 20.76 -3.63
N MET A 178 7.03 20.65 -2.78
CA MET A 178 6.14 19.47 -2.77
C MET A 178 5.41 19.32 -4.11
N ILE A 179 4.87 20.43 -4.63
CA ILE A 179 4.13 20.41 -5.90
C ILE A 179 5.05 20.04 -7.05
N ASN A 180 6.19 20.71 -7.16
CA ASN A 180 7.17 20.46 -8.21
C ASN A 180 7.67 19.02 -8.15
N PHE A 181 7.96 18.49 -6.96
CA PHE A 181 8.38 17.10 -6.80
C PHE A 181 7.32 16.13 -7.32
N LEU A 182 6.06 16.23 -6.87
CA LEU A 182 5.00 15.31 -7.29
C LEU A 182 4.72 15.39 -8.79
N GLU A 183 4.59 16.61 -9.33
CA GLU A 183 4.33 16.83 -10.75
C GLU A 183 5.46 16.27 -11.63
N THR A 184 6.72 16.60 -11.31
CA THR A 184 7.86 16.17 -12.11
C THR A 184 8.15 14.68 -11.99
N GLU A 185 7.98 14.06 -10.82
CA GLU A 185 8.14 12.62 -10.67
C GLU A 185 7.10 11.88 -11.51
N PHE A 186 5.80 12.19 -11.37
CA PHE A 186 4.75 11.51 -12.13
C PHE A 186 4.86 11.71 -13.64
N LEU A 187 5.17 12.93 -14.10
CA LEU A 187 5.41 13.20 -15.53
C LEU A 187 6.59 12.38 -16.07
N ALA A 188 7.71 12.35 -15.33
CA ALA A 188 8.91 11.66 -15.77
C ALA A 188 8.71 10.13 -15.81
N VAL A 189 8.05 9.55 -14.81
CA VAL A 189 7.80 8.10 -14.81
C VAL A 189 6.75 7.70 -15.84
N ALA A 190 5.75 8.55 -16.10
CA ALA A 190 4.76 8.29 -17.14
C ALA A 190 5.42 8.13 -18.52
N ALA A 191 6.51 8.85 -18.81
CA ALA A 191 7.24 8.72 -20.07
C ALA A 191 7.97 7.36 -20.24
N ILE A 192 8.29 6.68 -19.14
CA ILE A 192 9.11 5.45 -19.11
C ILE A 192 8.25 4.20 -18.88
N LEU A 193 7.27 4.28 -18.00
CA LEU A 193 6.42 3.15 -17.64
C LEU A 193 5.65 2.61 -18.86
N PRO A 194 5.44 1.28 -18.93
CA PRO A 194 4.69 0.69 -20.03
C PRO A 194 3.20 1.05 -19.93
N VAL A 195 2.50 0.95 -21.06
CA VAL A 195 1.04 1.20 -21.12
C VAL A 195 0.28 0.16 -20.29
N SER A 196 0.69 -1.11 -20.40
CA SER A 196 0.15 -2.24 -19.65
C SER A 196 1.28 -3.03 -18.99
N SER A 197 0.92 -3.85 -18.01
CA SER A 197 1.84 -4.78 -17.33
C SER A 197 1.23 -6.17 -17.36
N GLU A 198 2.06 -7.19 -17.60
CA GLU A 198 1.65 -8.60 -17.48
C GLU A 198 1.35 -8.99 -16.03
N GLN A 199 2.07 -8.38 -15.08
CA GLN A 199 1.81 -8.55 -13.65
C GLN A 199 0.80 -7.49 -13.21
N PHE A 200 -0.39 -7.94 -12.80
CA PHE A 200 -1.42 -7.07 -12.25
C PHE A 200 -0.94 -6.33 -11.00
N GLY A 201 -1.36 -5.07 -10.84
CA GLY A 201 -0.97 -4.22 -9.72
C GLY A 201 0.41 -3.55 -9.84
N ARG A 202 1.15 -3.78 -10.93
CA ARG A 202 2.35 -2.98 -11.25
C ARG A 202 1.96 -1.59 -11.74
N ALA A 203 2.83 -0.62 -11.49
CA ALA A 203 2.69 0.73 -11.99
C ALA A 203 2.80 0.78 -13.52
N THR A 204 1.88 1.51 -14.14
CA THR A 204 1.81 1.72 -15.59
C THR A 204 1.84 3.21 -15.91
N LYS A 205 2.01 3.56 -17.19
CA LYS A 205 1.84 4.92 -17.69
C LYS A 205 0.47 5.48 -17.31
N GLY A 206 -0.59 4.66 -17.44
CA GLY A 206 -1.94 5.03 -17.04
C GLY A 206 -2.05 5.36 -15.55
N ALA A 207 -1.40 4.57 -14.68
CA ALA A 207 -1.36 4.85 -13.26
C ALA A 207 -0.71 6.20 -12.95
N ALA A 208 0.49 6.46 -13.49
CA ALA A 208 1.20 7.72 -13.28
C ALA A 208 0.39 8.94 -13.75
N LEU A 209 -0.19 8.87 -14.95
CA LEU A 209 -1.04 9.94 -15.48
C LEU A 209 -2.35 10.09 -14.67
N GLY A 210 -2.94 8.99 -14.20
CA GLY A 210 -4.14 9.02 -13.36
C GLY A 210 -3.92 9.73 -12.03
N PHE A 211 -2.82 9.41 -11.33
CA PHE A 211 -2.44 10.10 -10.09
C PHE A 211 -2.11 11.58 -10.31
N LEU A 212 -1.43 11.90 -11.42
CA LEU A 212 -1.13 13.28 -11.80
C LEU A 212 -2.40 14.08 -12.12
N SER A 213 -3.36 13.47 -12.83
CA SER A 213 -4.65 14.08 -13.12
C SER A 213 -5.42 14.39 -11.83
N LYS A 214 -5.48 13.43 -10.89
CA LYS A 214 -6.07 13.65 -9.55
C LYS A 214 -5.33 14.75 -8.79
N PHE A 215 -4.01 14.81 -8.89
CA PHE A 215 -3.20 15.86 -8.26
C PHE A 215 -3.55 17.25 -8.80
N TYR A 216 -3.60 17.42 -10.14
CA TYR A 216 -4.01 18.68 -10.76
C TYR A 216 -5.44 19.08 -10.39
N LEU A 217 -6.37 18.12 -10.35
CA LEU A 217 -7.76 18.36 -9.99
C LEU A 217 -7.88 18.95 -8.58
N ASN A 218 -7.22 18.33 -7.59
CA ASN A 218 -7.22 18.80 -6.20
C ASN A 218 -6.59 20.19 -6.04
N ARG A 219 -5.71 20.58 -6.97
CA ARG A 219 -5.08 21.90 -7.04
C ARG A 219 -5.85 22.92 -7.87
N LYS A 220 -7.06 22.58 -8.35
CA LYS A 220 -7.90 23.42 -9.22
C LYS A 220 -7.22 23.80 -10.54
N ARG A 221 -6.26 22.99 -11.00
CA ARG A 221 -5.58 23.12 -12.30
C ARG A 221 -6.39 22.36 -13.35
N TRP A 222 -7.57 22.90 -13.66
CA TRP A 222 -8.61 22.18 -14.42
C TRP A 222 -8.18 21.81 -15.84
N ALA A 223 -7.46 22.70 -16.51
CA ALA A 223 -6.98 22.46 -17.87
C ALA A 223 -5.96 21.32 -17.90
N GLU A 224 -5.00 21.31 -16.98
CA GLU A 224 -4.00 20.25 -16.88
C GLU A 224 -4.62 18.93 -16.42
N ALA A 225 -5.58 18.98 -15.49
CA ALA A 225 -6.33 17.79 -15.06
C ALA A 225 -7.07 17.15 -16.25
N ALA A 226 -7.84 17.95 -17.00
CA ALA A 226 -8.57 17.46 -18.17
C ALA A 226 -7.62 16.92 -19.26
N ALA A 227 -6.53 17.63 -19.55
CA ALA A 227 -5.54 17.18 -20.54
C ALA A 227 -4.85 15.88 -20.12
N THR A 228 -4.52 15.72 -18.84
CA THR A 228 -3.88 14.51 -18.31
C THR A 228 -4.85 13.33 -18.27
N ALA A 229 -6.10 13.56 -17.84
CA ALA A 229 -7.15 12.55 -17.92
C ALA A 229 -7.39 12.09 -19.37
N LYS A 230 -7.38 13.02 -20.32
CA LYS A 230 -7.48 12.69 -21.75
C LYS A 230 -6.36 11.78 -22.21
N GLN A 231 -5.12 12.02 -21.77
CA GLN A 231 -4.00 11.13 -22.10
C GLN A 231 -4.25 9.70 -21.59
N VAL A 232 -4.82 9.52 -20.40
CA VAL A 232 -5.19 8.18 -19.89
C VAL A 232 -6.22 7.52 -20.80
N MET A 233 -7.27 8.23 -21.18
CA MET A 233 -8.31 7.73 -22.08
C MET A 233 -7.75 7.38 -23.48
N ASP A 234 -6.85 8.22 -24.00
CA ASP A 234 -6.21 8.04 -25.30
C ASP A 234 -5.22 6.86 -25.35
N LEU A 235 -4.85 6.27 -24.19
CA LEU A 235 -4.06 5.03 -24.17
C LEU A 235 -4.82 3.84 -24.78
N GLY A 236 -6.16 3.89 -24.81
CA GLY A 236 -7.00 2.83 -25.36
C GLY A 236 -6.88 1.48 -24.63
N THR A 237 -6.35 1.47 -23.41
CA THR A 237 -6.10 0.25 -22.61
C THR A 237 -7.14 0.00 -21.53
N TYR A 238 -7.96 1.00 -21.19
CA TYR A 238 -9.00 0.92 -20.16
C TYR A 238 -10.36 1.13 -20.77
N ALA A 239 -11.39 0.51 -20.20
CA ALA A 239 -12.78 0.66 -20.60
C ALA A 239 -13.68 0.63 -19.36
N LEU A 240 -14.86 1.24 -19.47
CA LEU A 240 -15.89 1.07 -18.44
C LEU A 240 -16.33 -0.40 -18.42
N PHE A 241 -16.55 -0.93 -17.21
CA PHE A 241 -17.09 -2.27 -17.06
C PHE A 241 -18.53 -2.33 -17.59
N THR A 242 -18.76 -3.18 -18.58
CA THR A 242 -20.06 -3.35 -19.28
C THR A 242 -20.48 -4.82 -19.40
N GLU A 243 -19.69 -5.74 -18.87
CA GLU A 243 -19.88 -7.19 -19.02
C GLU A 243 -20.89 -7.78 -18.01
N GLY A 244 -21.38 -6.96 -17.06
CA GLY A 244 -22.27 -7.38 -15.99
C GLY A 244 -23.01 -6.21 -15.32
N SER A 245 -23.70 -6.50 -14.22
CA SER A 245 -24.35 -5.47 -13.39
C SER A 245 -23.30 -4.57 -12.73
N ARG A 246 -23.72 -3.38 -12.30
CA ARG A 246 -22.80 -2.47 -11.62
C ARG A 246 -22.24 -3.04 -10.31
N GLU A 247 -22.96 -3.90 -9.58
CA GLU A 247 -22.41 -4.54 -8.39
C GLU A 247 -21.28 -5.53 -8.73
N GLN A 248 -21.36 -6.19 -9.89
CA GLN A 248 -20.35 -7.15 -10.34
C GLN A 248 -19.00 -6.51 -10.64
N LEU A 249 -18.94 -5.21 -10.97
CA LEU A 249 -17.68 -4.46 -11.10
C LEU A 249 -16.76 -4.64 -9.88
N PHE A 250 -17.36 -4.69 -8.68
CA PHE A 250 -16.64 -4.78 -7.41
C PHE A 250 -16.50 -6.21 -6.88
N ALA A 251 -16.98 -7.21 -7.62
CA ALA A 251 -16.90 -8.60 -7.23
C ALA A 251 -15.49 -9.16 -7.39
N MET A 252 -15.12 -10.12 -6.54
CA MET A 252 -13.84 -10.83 -6.58
C MET A 252 -13.57 -11.46 -7.94
N ASP A 253 -14.60 -12.03 -8.59
CA ASP A 253 -14.48 -12.63 -9.91
C ASP A 253 -14.08 -11.63 -11.01
N ASN A 254 -14.25 -10.32 -10.74
CA ASN A 254 -13.93 -9.22 -11.66
C ASN A 254 -12.77 -8.35 -11.15
N GLU A 255 -11.91 -8.87 -10.27
CA GLU A 255 -10.77 -8.13 -9.68
C GLU A 255 -9.72 -7.62 -10.71
N HIS A 256 -9.76 -8.13 -11.94
CA HIS A 256 -8.88 -7.76 -13.05
C HIS A 256 -9.63 -7.10 -14.22
N ASN A 257 -10.77 -6.46 -13.96
CA ASN A 257 -11.56 -5.86 -15.02
C ASN A 257 -10.87 -4.68 -15.72
N SER A 258 -11.45 -4.27 -16.84
CA SER A 258 -10.91 -3.25 -17.75
C SER A 258 -10.97 -1.80 -17.22
N GLU A 259 -11.63 -1.56 -16.08
CA GLU A 259 -11.76 -0.22 -15.49
C GLU A 259 -10.63 0.11 -14.50
N TYR A 260 -9.98 -0.90 -13.92
CA TYR A 260 -8.92 -0.71 -12.94
C TYR A 260 -7.60 -0.25 -13.58
N ILE A 261 -7.14 0.94 -13.18
CA ILE A 261 -5.87 1.53 -13.65
C ILE A 261 -4.68 1.08 -12.80
N PHE A 262 -4.84 1.12 -11.48
CA PHE A 262 -3.83 0.69 -10.51
C PHE A 262 -4.52 0.10 -9.30
N ALA A 263 -4.16 -1.14 -8.96
CA ALA A 263 -4.73 -1.87 -7.84
C ALA A 263 -3.61 -2.45 -6.98
N ALA A 264 -3.88 -2.60 -5.69
CA ALA A 264 -3.02 -3.33 -4.77
C ALA A 264 -3.59 -4.75 -4.62
N PRO A 265 -3.01 -5.77 -5.28
CA PRO A 265 -3.45 -7.14 -5.12
C PRO A 265 -3.13 -7.62 -3.70
N TYR A 266 -4.11 -8.24 -3.05
CA TYR A 266 -3.95 -8.91 -1.77
C TYR A 266 -4.25 -10.39 -1.94
N PRO A 267 -3.53 -11.29 -1.24
CA PRO A 267 -3.97 -12.68 -1.16
C PRO A 267 -5.31 -12.75 -0.43
N ASP A 268 -6.21 -13.67 -0.77
CA ASP A 268 -7.49 -13.85 -0.05
C ASP A 268 -7.55 -15.21 0.67
N PRO A 269 -6.77 -15.42 1.75
CA PRO A 269 -6.83 -16.67 2.49
C PRO A 269 -8.15 -16.75 3.29
N PRO A 270 -8.78 -17.94 3.40
CA PRO A 270 -10.02 -18.14 4.17
C PRO A 270 -9.95 -17.69 5.63
N THR A 271 -8.75 -17.63 6.20
CA THR A 271 -8.48 -17.25 7.59
C THR A 271 -8.40 -15.73 7.77
N ASN A 272 -8.49 -14.93 6.71
CA ASN A 272 -8.18 -13.51 6.72
C ASN A 272 -6.82 -13.23 7.38
N ALA A 273 -5.82 -14.12 7.22
CA ALA A 273 -4.50 -13.97 7.84
C ALA A 273 -3.60 -12.99 7.10
N ASP A 274 -3.69 -12.89 5.76
CA ASP A 274 -2.80 -12.03 4.94
C ASP A 274 -3.52 -11.11 3.91
N GLY A 275 -4.87 -11.11 3.89
CA GLY A 275 -5.68 -10.45 2.85
C GLY A 275 -6.45 -9.19 3.20
N ASN A 276 -7.22 -8.69 2.24
CA ASN A 276 -8.18 -7.59 2.40
C ASN A 276 -9.29 -7.99 3.38
N THR A 277 -9.45 -7.21 4.46
CA THR A 277 -10.41 -7.49 5.53
C THR A 277 -11.60 -6.55 5.54
N TYR A 278 -11.82 -5.73 4.51
CA TYR A 278 -12.91 -4.75 4.49
C TYR A 278 -14.28 -5.40 4.66
N LEU A 279 -14.59 -6.44 3.88
CA LEU A 279 -15.87 -7.15 3.98
C LEU A 279 -16.08 -7.73 5.39
N SER A 280 -15.01 -8.19 6.05
CA SER A 280 -15.08 -8.67 7.44
C SER A 280 -15.44 -7.58 8.45
N HIS A 281 -15.17 -6.30 8.15
CA HIS A 281 -15.52 -5.16 8.99
C HIS A 281 -16.85 -4.48 8.58
N ALA A 282 -17.26 -4.64 7.33
CA ALA A 282 -18.45 -3.99 6.77
C ALA A 282 -19.72 -4.86 6.81
N ALA A 283 -19.57 -6.19 6.86
CA ALA A 283 -20.72 -7.08 6.91
C ALA A 283 -21.50 -6.92 8.22
N PRO A 284 -22.85 -6.95 8.17
CA PRO A 284 -23.66 -6.79 9.37
C PRO A 284 -23.50 -7.98 10.35
N PRO A 285 -23.83 -7.82 11.64
CA PRO A 285 -23.60 -8.87 12.65
C PRO A 285 -24.25 -10.21 12.31
N GLY A 286 -23.45 -11.27 12.27
CA GLY A 286 -23.96 -12.60 11.95
C GLY A 286 -24.23 -12.84 10.47
N TYR A 287 -23.77 -11.96 9.57
CA TYR A 287 -23.75 -12.22 8.14
C TYR A 287 -22.99 -13.50 7.81
N LEU A 288 -23.58 -14.33 6.95
CA LEU A 288 -23.00 -15.58 6.45
C LEU A 288 -22.33 -15.35 5.10
N PHE A 289 -21.00 -15.45 5.07
CA PHE A 289 -20.26 -15.43 3.80
C PHE A 289 -20.32 -16.81 3.14
N GLU A 290 -20.92 -16.89 1.95
CA GLU A 290 -21.03 -18.15 1.21
C GLU A 290 -19.69 -18.55 0.55
N TYR A 291 -19.06 -17.62 -0.18
CA TYR A 291 -17.74 -17.85 -0.78
C TYR A 291 -17.06 -16.52 -1.18
N PRO A 292 -15.74 -16.36 -0.94
CA PRO A 292 -14.94 -17.19 -0.05
C PRO A 292 -15.41 -17.02 1.40
N PRO A 293 -15.34 -18.07 2.24
CA PRO A 293 -15.73 -17.95 3.64
C PRO A 293 -14.82 -16.92 4.33
N LYS A 294 -15.43 -15.97 5.03
CA LYS A 294 -14.73 -14.93 5.79
C LYS A 294 -15.21 -14.92 7.24
N VAL A 295 -14.32 -14.51 8.13
CA VAL A 295 -14.69 -14.21 9.52
C VAL A 295 -15.39 -12.85 9.54
N ASN A 296 -16.61 -12.80 10.08
CA ASN A 296 -17.31 -11.56 10.39
C ASN A 296 -16.77 -10.98 11.71
N PHE A 297 -16.12 -9.82 11.64
CA PHE A 297 -15.52 -9.17 12.81
C PHE A 297 -16.54 -8.35 13.59
N ALA A 298 -16.16 -7.92 14.79
CA ALA A 298 -17.04 -7.13 15.65
C ALA A 298 -17.24 -5.68 15.17
N ALA A 299 -16.38 -5.20 14.28
CA ALA A 299 -16.52 -3.88 13.66
C ALA A 299 -17.78 -3.83 12.79
N GLN A 300 -18.35 -2.65 12.66
CA GLN A 300 -19.54 -2.40 11.85
C GLN A 300 -19.33 -1.11 11.08
N PHE A 301 -18.58 -1.21 9.98
CA PHE A 301 -18.52 -0.12 9.00
C PHE A 301 -19.85 -0.07 8.27
N LYS A 302 -20.51 1.07 8.35
CA LYS A 302 -21.82 1.31 7.74
C LYS A 302 -21.75 2.54 6.86
N ILE A 303 -22.61 2.54 5.86
CA ILE A 303 -22.89 3.71 5.03
C ILE A 303 -24.11 4.40 5.62
N ARG A 304 -24.06 5.73 5.71
CA ARG A 304 -25.17 6.53 6.23
C ARG A 304 -26.35 6.47 5.28
N SER A 305 -27.55 6.40 5.83
CA SER A 305 -28.82 6.35 5.09
C SER A 305 -28.95 7.58 4.17
N GLU A 306 -28.54 8.75 4.66
CA GLU A 306 -28.51 10.02 3.91
C GLU A 306 -27.69 9.95 2.61
N PHE A 307 -26.60 9.17 2.59
CA PHE A 307 -25.82 8.95 1.37
C PHE A 307 -26.54 8.03 0.38
N LEU A 308 -27.24 7.00 0.88
CA LEU A 308 -28.01 6.07 0.04
C LEU A 308 -29.21 6.76 -0.61
N GLU A 309 -29.78 7.78 0.04
CA GLU A 309 -30.86 8.62 -0.51
C GLU A 309 -30.42 9.49 -1.70
N LEU A 310 -29.12 9.65 -1.95
CA LEU A 310 -28.61 10.38 -3.11
C LEU A 310 -28.75 9.60 -4.42
N PHE A 311 -29.00 8.30 -4.35
CA PHE A 311 -29.17 7.44 -5.51
C PHE A 311 -30.62 7.49 -5.98
N GLU A 312 -30.82 7.52 -7.30
CA GLU A 312 -32.14 7.29 -7.88
C GLU A 312 -32.58 5.85 -7.55
N PRO A 313 -33.89 5.59 -7.34
CA PRO A 313 -34.38 4.27 -6.91
C PRO A 313 -33.99 3.13 -7.85
N GLU A 314 -33.81 3.41 -9.14
CA GLU A 314 -33.45 2.45 -10.18
C GLU A 314 -31.94 2.36 -10.43
N ASP A 315 -31.10 3.04 -9.63
CA ASP A 315 -29.66 3.01 -9.81
C ASP A 315 -29.07 1.65 -9.39
N GLU A 316 -28.50 0.92 -10.36
CA GLU A 316 -27.89 -0.40 -10.13
C GLU A 316 -26.76 -0.40 -9.08
N ARG A 317 -26.15 0.76 -8.79
CA ARG A 317 -25.14 0.86 -7.71
C ARG A 317 -25.73 0.53 -6.35
N LEU A 318 -27.04 0.71 -6.16
CA LEU A 318 -27.72 0.36 -4.91
C LEU A 318 -27.60 -1.14 -4.59
N ASN A 319 -27.49 -1.99 -5.60
CA ASN A 319 -27.32 -3.44 -5.40
C ASN A 319 -25.96 -3.83 -4.79
N ALA A 320 -24.98 -2.91 -4.77
CA ALA A 320 -23.70 -3.14 -4.10
C ALA A 320 -23.80 -3.02 -2.56
N PHE A 321 -24.92 -2.51 -2.04
CA PHE A 321 -25.17 -2.39 -0.60
C PHE A 321 -26.07 -3.52 -0.10
N VAL A 322 -25.86 -3.91 1.16
CA VAL A 322 -26.70 -4.90 1.84
C VAL A 322 -27.82 -4.17 2.56
N PHE A 323 -29.08 -4.44 2.20
CA PHE A 323 -30.27 -3.95 2.90
C PHE A 323 -30.97 -5.05 3.70
N GLU A 324 -30.82 -6.30 3.28
CA GLU A 324 -31.42 -7.48 3.89
C GLU A 324 -30.44 -8.65 3.77
N TYR A 325 -30.38 -9.51 4.78
CA TYR A 325 -29.52 -10.71 4.75
C TYR A 325 -30.07 -11.82 5.65
N THR A 326 -29.63 -13.06 5.41
CA THR A 326 -29.87 -14.18 6.32
C THR A 326 -28.71 -14.32 7.30
N ASN A 327 -29.01 -14.26 8.60
CA ASN A 327 -27.99 -14.38 9.63
C ASN A 327 -27.62 -15.84 9.93
N VAL A 328 -26.62 -16.05 10.80
CA VAL A 328 -26.15 -17.40 11.19
C VAL A 328 -27.20 -18.26 11.90
N GLN A 329 -28.32 -17.70 12.35
CA GLN A 329 -29.46 -18.43 12.91
C GLN A 329 -30.51 -18.81 11.85
N GLY A 330 -30.29 -18.48 10.57
CA GLY A 330 -31.24 -18.71 9.48
C GLY A 330 -32.41 -17.72 9.48
N ALA A 331 -32.33 -16.62 10.26
CA ALA A 331 -33.34 -15.59 10.27
C ALA A 331 -33.01 -14.50 9.24
N THR A 332 -34.01 -14.07 8.49
CA THR A 332 -33.91 -12.90 7.62
C THR A 332 -33.94 -11.63 8.46
N VAL A 333 -32.95 -10.77 8.24
CA VAL A 333 -32.77 -9.49 8.93
C VAL A 333 -32.83 -8.39 7.88
N VAL A 334 -33.78 -7.48 8.02
CA VAL A 334 -33.86 -6.22 7.27
C VAL A 334 -33.13 -5.16 8.08
N LEU A 335 -32.18 -4.46 7.46
CA LEU A 335 -31.45 -3.37 8.09
C LEU A 335 -32.33 -2.12 8.12
N GLY A 336 -32.31 -1.41 9.26
CA GLY A 336 -32.96 -0.11 9.41
C GLY A 336 -32.02 1.05 9.08
N GLU A 337 -32.56 2.25 9.17
CA GLU A 337 -31.81 3.51 9.06
C GLU A 337 -31.02 3.80 10.35
N ASP A 338 -29.92 4.56 10.23
CA ASP A 338 -29.00 4.90 11.33
C ASP A 338 -29.36 6.14 12.15
#